data_AF-A0A524PZV6-F1
#
_entry.id   AF-A0A524PZV6-F1
#
_cell.length_a   1.000
_cell.length_b   1.000
_cell.length_c   1.000
_cell.angle_alpha   90.00
_cell.angle_beta   90.00
_cell.angle_gamma   90.00
#
_symmetry.space_group_name_H-M   'P 1'
#
loop_
_entity.id
_entity.type
_entity.pdbx_description
1 polymer ?
#
loop_
_entity_poly.entity_id
_entity_poly.type
_entity_poly.pdbx_seq_one_letter_code
_entity_poly.pdbx_strand_id
1 'polypeptide(L)' 'MTPRVSVVVATRNRRTLLARALVSIKSQRYRDFEIIVVDDASIDGTASWLRT' A
#
# COMPACT_ATOMS: atom_id res chain seq x y z
N MET A 1 1.16 -15.12 -14.08
CA MET A 1 0.05 -15.71 -13.31
C MET A 1 -0.70 -14.57 -12.65
N THR A 2 -2.04 -14.60 -12.61
CA THR A 2 -2.86 -13.55 -11.99
C THR A 2 -3.00 -13.85 -10.49
N PRO A 3 -2.72 -12.89 -9.58
CA PRO A 3 -2.92 -13.09 -8.15
C PRO A 3 -4.37 -13.43 -7.85
N ARG A 4 -4.62 -14.32 -6.88
CA ARG A 4 -5.99 -14.63 -6.44
C ARG A 4 -6.66 -13.52 -5.65
N VAL A 5 -5.88 -12.61 -5.06
CA VAL A 5 -6.38 -11.49 -4.26
C VAL A 5 -5.64 -10.21 -4.62
N SER A 6 -6.37 -9.11 -4.81
CA SER A 6 -5.79 -7.77 -4.94
C SER A 6 -6.17 -6.94 -3.72
N VAL A 7 -5.17 -6.47 -2.97
CA VAL A 7 -5.37 -5.59 -1.82
C VAL A 7 -5.22 -4.14 -2.26
N VAL A 8 -6.34 -3.44 -2.39
CA VAL A 8 -6.37 -2.02 -2.79
C VAL A 8 -6.34 -1.13 -1.54
N VAL A 9 -5.34 -0.26 -1.45
CA VAL A 9 -5.17 0.69 -0.34
C VAL A 9 -5.28 2.11 -0.86
N ALA A 10 -6.43 2.74 -0.66
CA ALA A 10 -6.60 4.17 -0.90
C ALA A 10 -6.02 4.98 0.26
N THR A 11 -5.22 6.00 -0.05
CA THR A 11 -4.59 6.86 0.96
C THR A 11 -4.57 8.32 0.52
N ARG A 12 -4.49 9.21 1.50
CA ARG A 12 -4.16 10.63 1.32
C ARG A 12 -3.55 11.19 2.59
N ASN A 13 -2.39 11.85 2.48
CA ASN A 13 -1.68 12.51 3.58
C ASN A 13 -1.50 11.64 4.84
N ARG A 14 -1.12 10.37 4.65
CA ARG A 14 -1.08 9.35 5.72
C ARG A 14 0.15 8.48 5.66
N ARG A 15 1.31 9.02 5.30
CA ARG A 15 2.56 8.26 5.09
C ARG A 15 2.82 7.21 6.19
N THR A 16 2.79 7.61 7.46
CA THR A 16 3.12 6.71 8.58
C THR A 16 2.09 5.59 8.77
N LEU A 17 0.80 5.89 8.59
CA LEU A 17 -0.26 4.89 8.69
C LEU A 17 -0.21 3.93 7.52
N LEU A 18 0.07 4.43 6.31
CA LEU A 18 0.25 3.61 5.12
C LEU A 18 1.45 2.66 5.31
N ALA A 19 2.59 3.14 5.81
CA ALA A 19 3.74 2.29 6.10
C ALA A 19 3.38 1.13 7.05
N ARG A 20 2.64 1.43 8.14
CA ARG A 20 2.16 0.40 9.07
C ARG A 20 1.20 -0.59 8.42
N ALA A 21 0.28 -0.12 7.59
CA ALA A 21 -0.65 -0.97 6.85
C ALA A 21 0.07 -1.90 5.88
N LEU A 22 1.05 -1.38 5.12
CA LEU A 22 1.85 -2.18 4.18
C LEU A 22 2.65 -3.27 4.91
N VAL A 23 3.22 -2.98 6.09
CA VAL A 23 3.90 -3.99 6.92
C VAL A 23 2.90 -5.08 7.34
N SER A 24 1.71 -4.71 7.81
CA SER A 24 0.66 -5.65 8.21
C SER A 24 0.17 -6.54 7.05
N ILE A 25 0.04 -5.99 5.84
CA ILE A 25 -0.36 -6.77 4.66
C ILE A 25 0.78 -7.69 4.22
N LYS A 26 2.03 -7.21 4.22
CA LYS A 26 3.20 -8.02 3.86
C LYS A 26 3.47 -9.18 4.83
N SER A 27 3.03 -9.07 6.09
CA SER A 27 3.17 -10.11 7.11
C SER A 27 2.10 -11.20 7.05
N GLN A 28 1.15 -11.14 6.11
CA GLN A 28 0.14 -12.19 5.96
C GLN A 28 0.77 -13.54 5.57
N ARG A 29 0.19 -14.63 6.09
CA ARG A 29 0.61 -16.01 5.79
C ARG A 29 0.23 -16.44 4.37
N TYR A 30 -0.93 -16.02 3.90
CA TYR A 30 -1.34 -16.20 2.50
C TYR A 30 -0.43 -15.35 1.60
N ARG A 31 0.05 -15.86 0.47
CA ARG A 31 1.09 -15.18 -0.36
C ARG A 31 0.66 -14.85 -1.79
N ASP A 32 -0.45 -15.40 -2.27
CA ASP A 32 -0.92 -15.23 -3.65
C ASP A 32 -1.78 -13.98 -3.80
N PHE A 33 -1.15 -12.82 -3.54
CA PHE A 33 -1.80 -11.52 -3.60
C PHE A 33 -0.88 -10.43 -4.15
N GLU A 34 -1.49 -9.38 -4.69
CA GLU A 34 -0.82 -8.11 -5.02
C GLU A 34 -1.31 -6.97 -4.11
N ILE A 35 -0.53 -5.90 -4.02
CA ILE A 35 -0.90 -4.69 -3.30
C ILE A 35 -0.92 -3.53 -4.30
N ILE A 36 -2.05 -2.84 -4.39
CA ILE A 36 -2.23 -1.65 -5.23
C ILE A 36 -2.47 -0.47 -4.29
N VAL A 37 -1.55 0.49 -4.28
CA VAL A 37 -1.71 1.73 -3.52
C VAL A 37 -2.26 2.82 -4.43
N VAL A 38 -3.39 3.40 -4.06
CA VAL A 38 -3.98 4.55 -4.74
C VAL A 38 -3.74 5.78 -3.87
N ASP A 39 -2.81 6.63 -4.31
CA ASP A 39 -2.52 7.91 -3.66
C ASP A 39 -3.42 9.02 -4.23
N ASP A 40 -4.35 9.53 -3.41
CA ASP A 40 -5.26 10.61 -3.77
C ASP A 40 -4.58 11.99 -3.59
N ALA A 41 -3.55 12.23 -4.42
CA ALA A 41 -2.81 13.49 -4.49
C ALA A 41 -2.26 13.97 -3.12
N SER A 42 -1.50 13.13 -2.43
CA SER A 42 -0.89 13.52 -1.16
C SER A 42 0.16 14.61 -1.32
N ILE A 43 0.21 15.53 -0.36
CA ILE A 43 1.16 16.65 -0.26
C ILE A 43 2.10 16.53 0.94
N ASP A 44 1.98 15.46 1.74
CA ASP A 44 2.80 15.19 2.94
C ASP A 44 4.09 14.38 2.62
N GLY A 45 4.42 14.22 1.34
CA GLY A 45 5.52 13.37 0.90
C GLY A 45 5.19 11.88 0.79
N THR A 46 3.94 11.45 0.98
CA THR A 46 3.50 10.05 0.74
C THR A 46 3.86 9.59 -0.68
N ALA A 47 3.59 10.41 -1.70
CA ALA A 47 3.88 10.08 -3.09
C ALA A 47 5.38 9.85 -3.35
N SER A 48 6.23 10.71 -2.81
CA SER A 48 7.69 10.58 -2.94
C SER A 48 8.21 9.36 -2.20
N TRP A 49 7.67 9.09 -1.01
CA TRP A 49 8.00 7.89 -0.23
C TRP A 49 7.61 6.59 -0.94
N LEU A 50 6.48 6.56 -1.67
CA LEU A 50 6.05 5.41 -2.46
C LEU A 50 6.94 5.12 -3.69
N ARG A 51 7.72 6.10 -4.15
CA ARG A 51 8.63 5.99 -5.30
C ARG A 51 10.07 5.59 -4.93
N THR A 52 10.35 5.41 -3.64
CA THR A 52 11.66 4.96 -3.13
C THR A 52 11.67 3.46 -2.97
#